data_AF-A0A1A0W995-F1
#
_entry.id   AF-A0A1A0W995-F1
#
_cell.length_a   1.000
_cell.length_b   1.000
_cell.length_c   1.000
_cell.angle_alpha   90.00
_cell.angle_beta   90.00
_cell.angle_gamma   90.00
#
_symmetry.space_group_name_H-M   'P 1'
#
loop_
_entity.id
_entity.type
_entity.pdbx_description
1 polymer ?
#
loop_
_entity_poly.entity_id
_entity_poly.type
_entity_poly.pdbx_seq_one_letter_code
_entity_poly.pdbx_strand_id
1 'polypeptide(L)'
;MNEEESAVIDPTSAEALDEARTDISAARDAEAAGDAIHCHQYAQSAIDYAATTLLDPAATDREVVAARYYLREGFSLNGQADLCGVDSINTEREADSLSEEDRQWLDDYLSQRSHDTNRRHDFSHGR
;
A
#
# COMPACT_ATOMS: atom_id res chain seq x y z
N MET A 1 14.47 35.48 -14.05
CA MET A 1 14.85 34.31 -13.24
C MET A 1 13.78 34.17 -12.18
N ASN A 2 12.70 33.48 -12.54
CA ASN A 2 11.73 33.00 -11.57
C ASN A 2 11.54 31.53 -11.93
N GLU A 3 12.46 30.70 -11.44
CA GLU A 3 12.27 29.27 -11.34
C GLU A 3 11.11 29.03 -10.35
N GLU A 4 9.89 29.04 -10.86
CA GLU A 4 8.76 28.34 -10.24
C GLU A 4 9.00 26.84 -10.47
N GLU A 5 10.02 26.32 -9.79
CA GLU A 5 10.21 24.89 -9.60
C GLU A 5 9.01 24.43 -8.77
N SER A 6 7.97 23.97 -9.47
CA SER A 6 6.93 23.15 -8.87
C SER A 6 7.66 22.00 -8.21
N ALA A 7 7.85 22.11 -6.89
CA ALA A 7 8.18 20.98 -6.06
C ALA A 7 7.00 20.02 -6.23
N VAL A 8 7.10 19.15 -7.24
CA VAL A 8 6.40 17.88 -7.27
C VAL A 8 6.94 17.20 -6.02
N ILE A 9 6.25 17.39 -4.90
CA ILE A 9 6.59 16.71 -3.66
C ILE A 9 6.24 15.27 -3.98
N ASP A 10 7.25 14.46 -4.31
CA ASP A 10 7.09 13.02 -4.41
C ASP A 10 6.31 12.57 -3.16
N PRO A 11 5.28 11.72 -3.32
CA PRO A 11 4.45 11.31 -2.20
C PRO A 11 5.37 10.77 -1.11
N THR A 12 5.15 11.24 0.12
CA THR A 12 5.94 10.74 1.25
C THR A 12 5.71 9.24 1.41
N SER A 13 6.67 8.53 1.99
CA SER A 13 6.58 7.08 2.23
C SER A 13 5.29 6.68 2.98
N ALA A 14 4.80 7.57 3.86
CA ALA A 14 3.51 7.44 4.54
C ALA A 14 2.30 7.61 3.59
N GLU A 15 2.30 8.60 2.70
CA GLU A 15 1.24 8.78 1.70
C GLU A 15 1.17 7.61 0.73
N ALA A 16 2.32 7.13 0.25
CA ALA A 16 2.38 5.94 -0.59
C ALA A 16 1.86 4.70 0.15
N LEU A 17 2.15 4.57 1.45
CA LEU A 17 1.64 3.46 2.25
C LEU A 17 0.12 3.50 2.42
N ASP A 18 -0.46 4.69 2.64
CA ASP A 18 -1.93 4.86 2.73
C ASP A 18 -2.63 4.63 1.37
N GLU A 19 -2.01 5.03 0.25
CA GLU A 19 -2.53 4.69 -1.08
C GLU A 19 -2.49 3.18 -1.33
N ALA A 20 -1.38 2.50 -0.99
CA ALA A 20 -1.27 1.05 -1.11
C ALA A 20 -2.37 0.33 -0.31
N ARG A 21 -2.62 0.77 0.93
CA ARG A 21 -3.71 0.26 1.77
C ARG A 21 -5.09 0.45 1.15
N THR A 22 -5.33 1.62 0.58
CA THR A 22 -6.61 1.96 -0.06
C THR A 22 -6.85 1.08 -1.27
N ASP A 23 -5.84 0.91 -2.12
CA ASP A 23 -5.91 0.07 -3.31
C ASP A 23 -6.04 -1.42 -2.98
N ILE A 24 -5.37 -1.92 -1.94
CA ILE A 24 -5.60 -3.30 -1.47
C ILE A 24 -7.03 -3.52 -1.01
N SER A 25 -7.62 -2.54 -0.33
CA SER A 25 -9.02 -2.61 0.08
C SER A 25 -9.95 -2.63 -1.13
N ALA A 26 -9.72 -1.74 -2.11
CA ALA A 26 -10.48 -1.70 -3.36
C ALA A 26 -10.32 -2.98 -4.19
N ALA A 27 -9.12 -3.56 -4.24
CA ALA A 27 -8.84 -4.83 -4.91
C ALA A 27 -9.65 -5.98 -4.29
N ARG A 28 -9.73 -6.05 -2.96
CA ARG A 28 -10.55 -7.04 -2.25
C ARG A 28 -12.05 -6.87 -2.49
N ASP A 29 -12.54 -5.63 -2.48
CA ASP A 29 -13.94 -5.34 -2.82
C ASP A 29 -14.25 -5.76 -4.27
N ALA A 30 -13.34 -5.49 -5.20
CA ALA A 30 -13.46 -5.93 -6.59
C ALA A 30 -13.42 -7.46 -6.73
N GLU A 31 -12.53 -8.16 -6.01
CA GLU A 31 -12.49 -9.63 -5.95
C GLU A 31 -13.83 -10.19 -5.44
N ALA A 32 -14.36 -9.63 -4.35
CA ALA A 32 -15.64 -10.05 -3.78
C ALA A 32 -16.84 -9.79 -4.72
N ALA A 33 -16.75 -8.74 -5.54
CA ALA A 33 -17.73 -8.44 -6.60
C ALA A 33 -17.55 -9.29 -7.87
N GLY A 34 -16.48 -10.10 -7.96
CA GLY A 34 -16.13 -10.88 -9.15
C GLY A 34 -15.54 -10.04 -10.29
N ASP A 35 -15.10 -8.82 -10.01
CA ASP A 35 -14.51 -7.91 -10.98
C ASP A 35 -12.99 -8.08 -11.04
N ALA A 36 -12.55 -9.07 -11.82
CA ALA A 36 -11.14 -9.37 -11.98
C ALA A 36 -10.34 -8.20 -12.57
N ILE A 37 -10.93 -7.42 -13.49
CA ILE A 37 -10.22 -6.32 -14.16
C ILE A 37 -9.88 -5.21 -13.17
N HIS A 38 -10.85 -4.79 -12.34
CA HIS A 38 -10.60 -3.80 -11.31
C HIS A 38 -9.74 -4.37 -10.18
N CYS A 39 -9.94 -5.64 -9.79
CA CYS A 39 -9.08 -6.31 -8.81
C CYS A 39 -7.60 -6.26 -9.22
N HIS A 40 -7.27 -6.65 -10.46
CA HIS A 40 -5.91 -6.60 -10.98
C HIS A 40 -5.35 -5.17 -11.03
N GLN A 41 -6.14 -4.19 -11.48
CA GLN A 41 -5.71 -2.80 -11.54
C GLN A 41 -5.37 -2.25 -10.15
N TYR A 42 -6.26 -2.43 -9.17
CA TYR A 42 -6.02 -1.97 -7.80
C TYR A 42 -4.86 -2.73 -7.16
N ALA A 43 -4.77 -4.05 -7.34
CA ALA A 43 -3.66 -4.84 -6.81
C ALA A 43 -2.30 -4.38 -7.38
N GLN A 44 -2.25 -4.03 -8.67
CA GLN A 44 -1.03 -3.52 -9.30
C GLN A 44 -0.66 -2.11 -8.79
N SER A 45 -1.62 -1.22 -8.62
CA SER A 45 -1.37 0.10 -8.02
C SER A 45 -0.84 -0.01 -6.60
N ALA A 46 -1.43 -0.90 -5.78
CA ALA A 46 -0.94 -1.16 -4.43
C ALA A 46 0.51 -1.65 -4.40
N ILE A 47 0.90 -2.50 -5.34
CA ILE A 47 2.29 -2.98 -5.49
C ILE A 47 3.24 -1.81 -5.79
N ASP A 48 2.86 -0.91 -6.71
CA ASP A 48 3.69 0.23 -7.10
C ASP A 48 3.88 1.22 -5.95
N TYR A 49 2.80 1.54 -5.23
CA TYR A 49 2.86 2.40 -4.05
C TYR A 49 3.68 1.79 -2.91
N ALA A 50 3.49 0.51 -2.63
CA ALA A 50 4.28 -0.17 -1.60
C ALA A 50 5.76 -0.29 -2.00
N ALA A 51 6.06 -0.51 -3.29
CA ALA A 51 7.43 -0.46 -3.80
C ALA A 51 8.04 0.94 -3.63
N THR A 52 7.26 2.00 -3.84
CA THR A 52 7.68 3.39 -3.62
C THR A 52 8.08 3.62 -2.16
N THR A 53 7.28 3.16 -1.19
CA THR A 53 7.64 3.22 0.24
C THR A 53 8.95 2.47 0.55
N LEU A 54 9.21 1.34 -0.12
CA LEU A 54 10.46 0.58 0.08
C LEU A 54 11.70 1.22 -0.57
N LEU A 55 11.51 2.03 -1.60
CA LEU A 55 12.59 2.76 -2.26
C LEU A 55 12.94 4.06 -1.52
N ASP A 56 12.04 4.54 -0.66
CA ASP A 56 12.25 5.75 0.12
C ASP A 56 13.21 5.50 1.30
N PRO A 57 14.38 6.18 1.34
CA PRO A 57 15.36 6.00 2.41
C PRO A 57 14.96 6.69 3.72
N ALA A 58 13.90 7.49 3.73
CA ALA A 58 13.35 8.11 4.93
C ALA A 58 12.24 7.26 5.58
N ALA A 59 11.85 6.15 4.96
CA ALA A 59 10.87 5.22 5.49
C ALA A 59 11.36 4.60 6.80
N THR A 60 10.49 4.61 7.80
CA THR A 60 10.74 3.97 9.10
C THR A 60 10.61 2.45 8.99
N ASP A 61 11.27 1.70 9.87
CA ASP A 61 11.22 0.23 9.85
C ASP A 61 9.78 -0.32 9.89
N ARG A 62 8.87 0.33 10.63
CA ARG A 62 7.44 -0.02 10.67
C ARG A 62 6.74 0.18 9.32
N GLU A 63 7.07 1.24 8.58
CA GLU A 63 6.51 1.53 7.25
C GLU A 63 7.06 0.55 6.21
N VAL A 64 8.33 0.17 6.33
CA VAL A 64 8.96 -0.86 5.50
C VAL A 64 8.26 -2.22 5.69
N VAL A 65 7.96 -2.60 6.94
CA VAL A 65 7.24 -3.86 7.23
C VAL A 65 5.79 -3.79 6.72
N ALA A 66 5.10 -2.65 6.89
CA ALA A 66 3.77 -2.45 6.36
C ALA A 66 3.74 -2.49 4.81
N ALA A 67 4.71 -1.87 4.14
CA ALA A 67 4.84 -1.90 2.69
C ALA A 67 5.09 -3.33 2.17
N ARG A 68 5.95 -4.10 2.85
CA ARG A 68 6.16 -5.53 2.54
C ARG A 68 4.90 -6.36 2.72
N TYR A 69 4.10 -6.05 3.74
CA TYR A 69 2.79 -6.67 3.93
C TYR A 69 1.87 -6.43 2.72
N TYR A 70 1.72 -5.17 2.30
CA TYR A 70 0.85 -4.82 1.16
C TYR A 70 1.39 -5.34 -0.17
N LEU A 71 2.71 -5.41 -0.37
CA LEU A 71 3.29 -6.06 -1.55
C LEU A 71 2.85 -7.52 -1.65
N ARG A 72 3.02 -8.28 -0.57
CA ARG A 72 2.59 -9.69 -0.53
C ARG A 72 1.10 -9.85 -0.79
N GLU A 73 0.29 -8.98 -0.18
CA GLU A 73 -1.16 -8.99 -0.35
C GLU A 73 -1.57 -8.62 -1.80
N GLY A 74 -0.95 -7.61 -2.38
CA GLY A 74 -1.16 -7.18 -3.77
C GLY A 74 -0.77 -8.26 -4.76
N PHE A 75 0.37 -8.93 -4.59
CA PHE A 75 0.75 -10.06 -5.44
C PHE A 75 -0.24 -11.22 -5.33
N SER A 76 -0.79 -11.46 -4.14
CA SER A 76 -1.81 -12.49 -3.92
C SER A 76 -3.09 -12.19 -4.69
N LEU A 77 -3.59 -10.95 -4.59
CA LEU A 77 -4.78 -10.47 -5.29
C LEU A 77 -4.57 -10.38 -6.81
N ASN A 78 -3.34 -10.09 -7.25
CA ASN A 78 -2.99 -10.05 -8.67
C ASN A 78 -2.82 -11.45 -9.30
N GLY A 79 -3.00 -12.52 -8.54
CA GLY A 79 -2.75 -13.90 -8.99
C GLY A 79 -1.28 -14.21 -9.26
N GLN A 80 -0.39 -13.35 -8.77
CA GLN A 80 1.06 -13.41 -8.94
C GLN A 80 1.76 -13.87 -7.64
N ALA A 81 1.05 -14.48 -6.69
CA ALA A 81 1.61 -14.97 -5.43
C ALA A 81 2.81 -15.93 -5.65
N ASP A 82 2.80 -16.65 -6.78
CA ASP A 82 3.85 -17.61 -7.18
C ASP A 82 5.08 -16.93 -7.82
N LEU A 83 4.99 -15.65 -8.16
CA LEU A 83 6.07 -14.92 -8.81
C LEU A 83 7.02 -14.30 -7.78
N CYS A 84 8.26 -14.77 -7.83
CA CYS A 84 9.47 -14.17 -7.28
C CYS A 84 9.41 -13.72 -5.80
N GLY A 85 9.65 -14.66 -4.88
CA GLY A 85 10.13 -14.31 -3.53
C GLY A 85 9.09 -13.71 -2.57
N VAL A 86 7.81 -13.61 -2.96
CA VAL A 86 6.72 -13.18 -2.08
C VAL A 86 6.55 -14.12 -0.88
N ASP A 87 6.74 -15.42 -1.08
CA ASP A 87 6.76 -16.43 0.00
C ASP A 87 7.92 -16.22 0.99
N SER A 88 9.01 -15.58 0.55
CA SER A 88 10.14 -15.21 1.42
C SER A 88 9.83 -14.00 2.31
N ILE A 89 8.75 -13.25 2.04
CA ILE A 89 8.32 -12.10 2.84
C ILE A 89 7.58 -12.62 4.08
N ASN A 90 8.34 -12.85 5.14
CA ASN A 90 7.81 -13.23 6.45
C ASN A 90 7.67 -11.97 7.33
N THR A 91 6.60 -11.21 7.08
CA THR A 91 6.28 -9.99 7.83
C THR A 91 6.13 -10.23 9.33
N GLU A 92 5.74 -11.42 9.76
CA GLU A 92 5.67 -11.78 11.20
C GLU A 92 7.05 -11.81 11.83
N ARG A 93 8.04 -12.39 11.14
CA ARG A 93 9.43 -12.43 11.61
C ARG A 93 10.10 -11.05 11.56
N GLU A 94 9.71 -10.22 10.61
CA GLU A 94 10.20 -8.83 10.50
C GLU A 94 9.54 -7.92 11.54
N ALA A 95 8.27 -8.15 11.86
CA ALA A 95 7.59 -7.50 12.96
C ALA A 95 8.20 -7.89 14.32
N ASP A 96 8.65 -9.13 14.49
CA ASP A 96 9.33 -9.57 15.73
C ASP A 96 10.65 -8.81 16.00
N SER A 97 11.32 -8.34 14.94
CA SER A 97 12.48 -7.45 15.05
C SER A 97 12.15 -5.99 15.37
N LEU A 98 10.87 -5.60 15.35
CA LEU A 98 10.43 -4.25 15.69
C LEU A 98 10.24 -4.08 17.21
N SER A 99 10.33 -2.83 17.67
CA SER A 99 9.98 -2.47 19.04
C SER A 99 8.51 -2.78 19.34
N GLU A 100 8.16 -2.91 20.62
CA GLU A 100 6.76 -3.17 21.02
C GLU A 100 5.79 -2.07 20.55
N GLU A 101 6.22 -0.81 20.61
CA GLU A 101 5.44 0.34 20.10
C GLU A 101 5.20 0.25 18.59
N ASP A 102 6.21 -0.14 17.81
CA ASP A 102 6.11 -0.28 16.36
C ASP A 102 5.27 -1.50 15.95
N ARG A 103 5.38 -2.62 16.70
CA ARG A 103 4.49 -3.78 16.51
C ARG A 103 3.05 -3.43 16.80
N GLN A 104 2.79 -2.67 17.86
CA GLN A 104 1.45 -2.25 18.23
C GLN A 104 0.87 -1.25 17.23
N TRP A 105 1.70 -0.33 16.72
CA TRP A 105 1.33 0.54 15.61
C TRP A 105 1.02 -0.26 14.35
N LEU A 106 1.84 -1.24 13.99
CA LEU A 106 1.63 -2.08 12.81
C LEU A 106 0.34 -2.89 12.91
N ASP A 107 0.10 -3.51 14.07
CA ASP A 107 -1.13 -4.26 14.33
C ASP A 107 -2.38 -3.37 14.23
N ASP A 108 -2.34 -2.18 14.84
CA ASP A 108 -3.42 -1.21 14.74
C ASP A 108 -3.60 -0.69 13.29
N TYR A 109 -2.50 -0.37 12.61
CA TYR A 109 -2.51 0.14 11.24
C TYR A 109 -3.07 -0.87 10.23
N LEU A 110 -2.68 -2.14 10.35
CA LEU A 110 -3.23 -3.25 9.54
C LEU A 110 -4.65 -3.62 9.96
N SER A 111 -4.99 -3.50 11.25
CA SER A 111 -6.33 -3.80 11.78
C SER A 111 -7.36 -2.72 11.50
N GLN A 112 -6.96 -1.47 11.27
CA GLN A 112 -7.85 -0.40 10.84
C GLN A 112 -8.38 -0.74 9.43
N ARG A 113 -9.40 -1.58 9.39
CA ARG A 113 -9.87 -2.24 8.18
C ARG A 113 -10.68 -1.34 7.26
N SER A 114 -11.26 -0.24 7.73
CA SER A 114 -12.24 0.51 6.95
C SER A 114 -12.55 1.85 7.60
N HIS A 115 -11.92 2.95 7.18
CA HIS A 115 -12.51 4.27 7.44
C HIS A 115 -12.08 5.39 6.46
N ASP A 116 -11.58 5.11 5.25
CA ASP A 116 -11.28 6.22 4.31
C ASP A 116 -11.59 5.95 2.82
N THR A 117 -12.37 4.91 2.51
CA THR A 117 -12.84 4.71 1.12
C THR A 117 -13.88 5.74 0.64
N ASN A 118 -14.20 6.76 1.44
CA ASN A 118 -15.22 7.76 1.11
C ASN A 118 -14.68 9.15 0.71
N ARG A 119 -13.37 9.36 0.56
CA ARG A 119 -12.84 10.74 0.34
C ARG A 119 -12.18 11.04 -1.00
N ARG A 120 -11.88 10.05 -1.86
CA ARG A 120 -11.14 10.31 -3.11
C ARG A 120 -11.91 10.16 -4.43
N HIS A 121 -13.19 9.80 -4.40
CA HIS A 121 -14.01 9.70 -5.62
C HIS A 121 -14.88 10.94 -5.90
N ASP A 122 -14.38 12.14 -5.58
CA ASP A 122 -14.93 13.42 -6.07
C ASP A 122 -14.08 13.94 -7.24
N PHE A 123 -13.82 13.11 -8.24
CA PHE A 123 -13.56 13.61 -9.59
C PHE A 123 -14.92 13.89 -10.23
N SER A 124 -15.51 15.01 -9.80
CA SER A 124 -16.62 15.65 -10.48
C SER A 124 -16.22 15.93 -11.93
N HIS A 125 -16.63 15.02 -12.82
CA HIS A 125 -16.77 15.28 -14.24
C HIS A 125 -17.88 16.32 -14.44
N GLY A 126 -17.51 17.59 -14.25
CA GLY A 126 -18.32 18.76 -14.56
C GLY A 126 -18.25 19.08 -16.05
N ARG A 127 -19.16 18.43 -16.78
CA ARG A 127 -19.89 18.86 -17.98
C ARG A 127 -19.36 20.02 -18.84
#